data_AF-A0A6P0M9A7-F1
#
_entry.id   AF-A0A6P0M9A7-F1
#
_cell.length_a   1.000
_cell.length_b   1.000
_cell.length_c   1.000
_cell.angle_alpha   90.00
_cell.angle_beta   90.00
_cell.angle_gamma   90.00
#
_symmetry.space_group_name_H-M   'P 1'
#
loop_
_entity.id
_entity.type
_entity.pdbx_description
1 polymer ?
#
loop_
_entity_poly.entity_id
_entity_poly.type
_entity_poly.pdbx_seq_one_letter_code
_entity_poly.pdbx_strand_id
1 'polypeptide(L)'
;SPMWMAAVLKPDQDVVWLEVPFTDLPESQKDLTAKDTSVDGKNLGFAIDRIRIVANKKFVSANPAAKRLFELIQIPTEDINAQNELLNNGEDSSKDIRRHAEEWIENHQDLFDSWVEDARNV
;
A
#
# COMPACT_ATOMS: atom_id res chain seq x y z
N SER A 1 9.50 -2.25 8.37
CA SER A 1 10.70 -2.69 7.65
C SER A 1 10.92 -1.80 6.44
N PRO A 2 12.16 -1.55 5.99
CA PRO A 2 12.37 -0.73 4.81
C PRO A 2 11.86 -1.47 3.56
N MET A 3 10.92 -0.85 2.84
CA MET A 3 10.20 -1.47 1.72
C MET A 3 11.09 -1.67 0.48
N TRP A 4 12.22 -0.95 0.38
CA TRP A 4 13.15 -1.05 -0.77
C TRP A 4 13.79 -2.45 -0.93
N MET A 5 13.95 -3.22 0.16
CA MET A 5 14.56 -4.55 0.07
C MET A 5 13.74 -5.48 -0.84
N ALA A 6 12.42 -5.32 -0.87
CA ALA A 6 11.52 -6.09 -1.74
C ALA A 6 11.61 -5.67 -3.22
N ALA A 7 12.13 -4.48 -3.52
CA ALA A 7 12.40 -4.05 -4.89
C ALA A 7 13.70 -4.68 -5.43
N VAL A 8 14.70 -4.84 -4.56
CA VAL A 8 16.01 -5.41 -4.92
C VAL A 8 15.99 -6.94 -4.93
N LEU A 9 15.34 -7.57 -3.95
CA LEU A 9 15.22 -9.02 -3.82
C LEU A 9 13.79 -9.45 -4.12
N LYS A 10 13.56 -9.95 -5.33
CA LYS A 10 12.23 -10.30 -5.78
C LYS A 10 11.74 -11.58 -5.09
N PRO A 11 10.58 -11.55 -4.41
CA PRO A 11 9.98 -12.75 -3.83
C PRO A 11 9.79 -13.86 -4.87
N ASP A 12 10.08 -15.09 -4.46
CA ASP A 12 10.02 -16.33 -5.26
C ASP A 12 10.93 -16.36 -6.51
N GLN A 13 11.78 -15.35 -6.69
CA GLN A 13 12.86 -15.33 -7.67
C GLN A 13 14.24 -15.32 -7.00
N ASP A 14 14.52 -14.29 -6.19
CA ASP A 14 15.82 -14.10 -5.53
C ASP A 14 15.79 -14.59 -4.08
N VAL A 15 14.60 -14.59 -3.46
CA VAL A 15 14.38 -14.97 -2.06
C VAL A 15 13.08 -15.74 -1.88
N VAL A 16 13.04 -16.61 -0.88
CA VAL A 16 11.84 -17.35 -0.49
C VAL A 16 11.45 -16.99 0.94
N TRP A 17 10.15 -16.88 1.19
CA TRP A 17 9.64 -16.75 2.55
C TRP A 17 9.67 -18.10 3.28
N LEU A 18 10.23 -18.13 4.48
CA LEU A 18 10.18 -19.30 5.36
C LEU A 18 8.92 -19.20 6.23
N GLU A 19 7.97 -20.09 5.99
CA GLU A 19 6.69 -20.10 6.71
C GLU A 19 6.83 -20.57 8.16
N VAL A 20 5.92 -20.09 9.02
CA VAL A 20 5.78 -20.61 10.38
C VAL A 20 4.74 -21.72 10.43
N PRO A 21 4.90 -22.75 11.30
CA PRO A 21 4.02 -23.92 11.29
C PRO A 21 2.60 -23.64 11.80
N PHE A 22 2.40 -22.55 12.55
CA PHE A 22 1.09 -22.13 13.05
C PHE A 22 1.09 -20.63 13.38
N THR A 23 -0.11 -20.05 13.47
CA THR A 23 -0.31 -18.65 13.87
C THR A 23 -0.30 -18.55 15.39
N ASP A 24 0.57 -17.72 15.96
CA ASP A 24 0.70 -17.48 17.40
C ASP A 24 0.88 -15.98 17.65
N LEU A 25 -0.25 -15.26 17.65
CA LEU A 25 -0.29 -13.80 17.74
C LEU A 25 -0.54 -13.33 19.18
N PRO A 26 -0.17 -12.08 19.52
CA PRO A 26 -0.46 -11.50 20.82
C PRO A 26 -1.97 -11.54 21.15
N GLU A 27 -2.32 -11.55 22.44
CA GLU A 27 -3.72 -11.61 22.91
C GLU A 27 -4.62 -10.52 22.30
N SER A 28 -4.07 -9.34 21.98
CA SER A 28 -4.80 -8.26 21.30
C SER A 28 -5.25 -8.59 19.87
N GLN A 29 -4.72 -9.67 19.28
CA GLN A 29 -4.99 -10.17 17.94
C GLN A 29 -5.50 -11.62 17.93
N LYS A 30 -5.96 -12.15 19.07
CA LYS A 30 -6.38 -13.55 19.21
C LYS A 30 -7.48 -14.02 18.26
N ASP A 31 -8.25 -13.09 17.72
CA ASP A 31 -9.35 -13.41 16.78
C ASP A 31 -8.84 -13.63 15.35
N LEU A 32 -7.56 -13.33 15.08
CA LEU A 32 -6.92 -13.60 13.81
C LEU A 32 -6.51 -15.06 13.69
N THR A 33 -6.70 -15.62 12.51
CA THR A 33 -6.47 -17.02 12.21
C THR A 33 -5.35 -17.20 11.20
N ALA A 34 -5.01 -18.45 10.87
CA ALA A 34 -4.08 -18.75 9.78
C ALA A 34 -4.48 -18.09 8.44
N LYS A 35 -5.78 -17.84 8.22
CA LYS A 35 -6.26 -17.13 7.02
C LYS A 35 -5.80 -15.66 6.98
N ASP A 36 -5.64 -15.05 8.15
CA ASP A 36 -5.30 -13.64 8.30
C ASP A 36 -3.79 -13.39 8.34
N THR A 37 -3.01 -14.47 8.37
CA THR A 37 -1.54 -14.48 8.38
C THR A 37 -0.94 -15.19 7.17
N SER A 38 -1.77 -15.79 6.30
CA SER A 38 -1.29 -16.54 5.14
C SER A 38 -1.53 -15.82 3.83
N VAL A 39 -0.49 -15.76 2.99
CA VAL A 39 -0.54 -15.26 1.61
C VAL A 39 -0.07 -16.38 0.70
N ASP A 40 -0.84 -16.66 -0.36
CA ASP A 40 -0.57 -17.72 -1.33
C ASP A 40 -0.25 -19.09 -0.69
N GLY A 41 -0.94 -19.39 0.41
CA GLY A 41 -0.81 -20.65 1.15
C GLY A 41 0.39 -20.72 2.10
N LYS A 42 1.24 -19.69 2.17
CA LYS A 42 2.36 -19.60 3.11
C LYS A 42 1.98 -18.77 4.34
N ASN A 43 2.18 -19.32 5.53
CA ASN A 43 1.93 -18.59 6.78
C ASN A 43 3.11 -17.67 7.11
N LEU A 44 2.85 -16.37 7.14
CA LEU A 44 3.85 -15.32 7.37
C LEU A 44 4.21 -15.16 8.85
N GLY A 45 3.36 -15.66 9.76
CA GLY A 45 3.53 -15.54 11.21
C GLY A 45 3.13 -14.19 11.80
N PHE A 46 2.65 -13.27 10.97
CA PHE A 46 2.08 -11.99 11.38
C PHE A 46 0.83 -11.68 10.56
N ALA A 47 -0.03 -10.82 11.11
CA ALA A 47 -1.24 -10.37 10.44
C ALA A 47 -0.91 -9.62 9.13
N ILE A 48 -1.69 -9.88 8.09
CA ILE A 48 -1.56 -9.15 6.82
C ILE A 48 -1.90 -7.67 7.04
N ASP A 49 -0.89 -6.81 6.89
CA ASP A 49 -1.05 -5.37 7.02
C ASP A 49 -1.83 -4.77 5.85
N ARG A 50 -2.61 -3.72 6.16
CA ARG A 50 -3.34 -2.94 5.15
C ARG A 50 -3.10 -1.46 5.37
N ILE A 51 -2.58 -0.80 4.35
CA ILE A 51 -2.44 0.66 4.33
C ILE A 51 -3.81 1.26 4.02
N ARG A 52 -4.23 2.27 4.80
CA ARG A 52 -5.52 2.94 4.64
C ARG A 52 -5.37 4.44 4.81
N ILE A 53 -6.17 5.21 4.08
CA ILE A 53 -6.34 6.63 4.32
C ILE A 53 -7.23 6.82 5.56
N VAL A 54 -6.76 7.61 6.52
CA VAL A 54 -7.53 8.02 7.71
C VAL A 54 -7.73 9.52 7.65
N ALA A 55 -8.99 9.96 7.79
CA ALA A 55 -9.34 11.38 7.68
C ALA A 55 -10.20 11.84 8.87
N ASN A 56 -10.12 13.14 9.16
CA ASN A 56 -10.94 13.76 10.20
C ASN A 56 -12.43 13.73 9.81
N LYS A 57 -13.29 13.27 10.73
CA LYS A 57 -14.74 13.14 10.49
C LYS A 57 -15.40 14.45 10.05
N LYS A 58 -15.08 15.59 10.69
CA LYS A 58 -15.66 16.89 10.32
C LYS A 58 -15.21 17.34 8.93
N PHE A 59 -13.95 17.07 8.57
CA PHE A 59 -13.41 17.40 7.25
C PHE A 59 -14.15 16.65 6.13
N VAL A 60 -14.28 15.33 6.24
CA VAL A 60 -14.94 14.52 5.20
C VAL A 60 -16.45 14.76 5.12
N SER A 61 -17.10 15.17 6.23
CA SER A 61 -18.50 15.62 6.20
C SER A 61 -18.67 16.95 5.46
N ALA A 62 -17.70 17.86 5.54
CA ALA A 62 -17.73 19.13 4.83
C ALA A 62 -17.23 19.05 3.38
N ASN A 63 -16.53 17.96 3.02
CA ASN A 63 -15.90 17.77 1.71
C ASN A 63 -16.25 16.38 1.15
N PRO A 64 -17.49 16.17 0.66
CA PRO A 64 -17.93 14.85 0.17
C PRO A 64 -17.10 14.35 -1.01
N ALA A 65 -16.68 15.24 -1.92
CA ALA A 65 -15.77 14.88 -3.01
C ALA A 65 -14.44 14.31 -2.51
N ALA A 66 -13.81 14.97 -1.53
CA ALA A 66 -12.58 14.46 -0.93
C ALA A 66 -12.80 13.12 -0.19
N LYS A 67 -13.94 12.97 0.49
CA LYS A 67 -14.33 11.69 1.11
C LYS A 67 -14.36 10.58 0.08
N ARG A 68 -15.05 10.80 -1.05
CA ARG A 68 -15.18 9.81 -2.12
C ARG A 68 -13.82 9.50 -2.74
N LEU A 69 -13.00 10.50 -3.00
CA LEU A 69 -11.64 10.30 -3.51
C LEU A 69 -10.81 9.42 -2.57
N PHE A 70 -10.84 9.66 -1.26
CA PHE A 70 -10.11 8.85 -0.28
C PHE A 70 -10.61 7.40 -0.18
N GLU A 71 -11.88 7.15 -0.48
CA GLU A 71 -12.45 5.80 -0.55
C GLU A 71 -12.00 5.04 -1.80
N LEU A 72 -11.63 5.75 -2.86
CA LEU A 72 -11.27 5.19 -4.17
C LEU A 72 -9.78 4.94 -4.35
N ILE A 73 -8.93 5.80 -3.76
CA ILE A 73 -7.48 5.70 -3.92
C ILE A 73 -6.98 4.35 -3.40
N GLN A 74 -6.37 3.60 -4.30
CA GLN A 74 -5.64 2.36 -4.01
C GLN A 74 -4.38 2.33 -4.85
N ILE A 75 -3.22 2.26 -4.18
CA ILE A 75 -1.91 2.18 -4.83
C ILE A 75 -1.39 0.74 -4.65
N PRO A 76 -0.99 0.05 -5.73
CA PRO A 76 -0.36 -1.27 -5.66
C PRO A 76 0.91 -1.27 -4.81
N THR A 77 1.16 -2.38 -4.11
CA THR A 77 2.38 -2.51 -3.28
C THR A 77 3.64 -2.49 -4.14
N GLU A 78 3.56 -3.00 -5.36
CA GLU A 78 4.65 -3.04 -6.33
C GLU A 78 5.11 -1.63 -6.70
N ASP A 79 4.17 -0.69 -6.90
CA ASP A 79 4.47 0.71 -7.21
C ASP A 79 5.09 1.42 -6.01
N ILE A 80 4.61 1.12 -4.81
CA ILE A 80 5.21 1.61 -3.56
C ILE A 80 6.64 1.11 -3.42
N ASN A 81 6.91 -0.16 -3.75
CA ASN A 81 8.26 -0.74 -3.70
C ASN A 81 9.18 -0.08 -4.73
N ALA A 82 8.71 0.11 -5.97
CA ALA A 82 9.47 0.78 -7.01
C ALA A 82 9.82 2.22 -6.62
N GLN A 83 8.87 2.96 -6.04
CA GLN A 83 9.13 4.31 -5.53
C GLN A 83 10.16 4.30 -4.39
N ASN A 84 10.08 3.34 -3.46
CA ASN A 84 11.07 3.19 -2.38
C ASN A 84 12.48 2.83 -2.90
N GLU A 85 12.59 2.13 -4.02
CA GLU A 85 13.88 1.87 -4.66
C GLU A 85 14.51 3.16 -5.19
N LEU A 86 13.73 4.03 -5.83
CA LEU A 86 14.19 5.35 -6.28
C LEU A 86 14.70 6.20 -5.12
N LEU A 87 13.97 6.21 -3.99
CA LEU A 87 14.42 6.87 -2.76
C LEU A 87 15.77 6.31 -2.28
N ASN A 88 15.91 4.98 -2.25
CA ASN A 88 17.14 4.32 -1.83
C ASN A 88 18.33 4.61 -2.78
N ASN A 89 18.05 4.82 -4.07
CA ASN A 89 19.04 5.19 -5.08
C ASN A 89 19.40 6.69 -5.06
N GLY A 90 18.86 7.47 -4.12
CA GLY A 90 19.23 8.86 -3.86
C GLY A 90 18.24 9.90 -4.38
N GLU A 91 17.08 9.49 -4.92
CA GLU A 91 16.02 10.39 -5.34
C GLU A 91 15.07 10.74 -4.17
N ASP A 92 15.62 11.17 -3.03
CA ASP A 92 14.90 11.32 -1.75
C ASP A 92 14.46 12.76 -1.41
N SER A 93 14.67 13.70 -2.32
CA SER A 93 14.26 15.08 -2.12
C SER A 93 12.75 15.24 -2.28
N SER A 94 12.16 16.29 -1.66
CA SER A 94 10.73 16.59 -1.87
C SER A 94 10.37 16.85 -3.34
N LYS A 95 11.34 17.33 -4.14
CA LYS A 95 11.14 17.54 -5.58
C LYS A 95 11.06 16.19 -6.32
N ASP A 96 11.90 15.24 -5.94
CA ASP A 96 11.89 13.90 -6.54
C ASP A 96 10.62 13.14 -6.18
N ILE A 97 10.24 13.16 -4.90
CA ILE A 97 8.98 12.53 -4.44
C ILE A 97 7.77 13.11 -5.18
N ARG A 98 7.74 14.44 -5.39
CA ARG A 98 6.68 15.10 -6.16
C ARG A 98 6.67 14.61 -7.60
N ARG A 99 7.84 14.55 -8.24
CA ARG A 99 8.00 14.06 -9.61
C ARG A 99 7.58 12.59 -9.73
N HIS A 100 7.96 11.71 -8.82
CA HIS A 100 7.54 10.30 -8.81
C HIS A 100 6.01 10.16 -8.75
N ALA A 101 5.35 10.98 -7.93
CA ALA A 101 3.89 10.95 -7.83
C ALA A 101 3.21 11.44 -9.12
N GLU A 102 3.77 12.47 -9.78
CA GLU A 102 3.29 12.97 -11.06
C GLU A 102 3.51 11.94 -12.18
N GLU A 103 4.70 11.34 -12.27
CA GLU A 103 5.01 10.25 -13.20
C GLU A 103 4.11 9.01 -12.96
N TRP A 104 3.80 8.68 -11.71
CA TRP A 104 2.87 7.58 -11.41
C TRP A 104 1.47 7.89 -11.94
N ILE A 105 0.98 9.12 -11.75
CA ILE A 105 -0.31 9.55 -12.30
C ILE A 105 -0.29 9.49 -13.83
N GLU A 106 0.76 10.00 -14.48
CA GLU A 106 0.88 9.97 -15.94
C GLU A 106 0.82 8.53 -16.49
N ASN A 107 1.45 7.58 -15.80
CA ASN A 107 1.43 6.16 -16.17
C ASN A 107 0.13 5.44 -15.81
N HIS A 108 -0.73 6.05 -14.97
CA HIS A 108 -2.01 5.51 -14.52
C HIS A 108 -3.16 6.49 -14.79
N GLN A 109 -3.06 7.28 -15.86
CA GLN A 109 -3.90 8.45 -16.08
C GLN A 109 -5.39 8.10 -16.08
N ASP A 110 -5.80 7.06 -16.82
CA ASP A 110 -7.19 6.61 -16.88
C ASP A 110 -7.73 6.18 -15.50
N LEU A 111 -6.91 5.50 -14.70
CA LEU A 111 -7.29 5.07 -13.35
C LEU A 111 -7.45 6.29 -12.43
N PHE A 112 -6.48 7.19 -12.44
CA PHE A 112 -6.53 8.41 -11.65
C PHE A 112 -7.72 9.29 -12.04
N ASP A 113 -7.96 9.47 -13.34
CA ASP A 113 -9.08 10.26 -13.86
C ASP A 113 -10.41 9.64 -13.47
N SER A 114 -10.54 8.30 -13.49
CA SER A 114 -11.75 7.62 -13.01
C SER A 114 -12.05 7.94 -11.54
N TRP A 115 -11.02 8.01 -10.68
CA TRP A 115 -11.21 8.36 -9.28
C TRP A 115 -11.64 9.80 -9.10
N VAL A 116 -11.05 10.72 -9.87
CA VAL A 116 -11.35 12.15 -9.82
C VAL A 116 -12.75 12.42 -10.36
N GLU A 117 -13.16 11.78 -11.45
CA GLU A 117 -14.49 11.89 -12.03
C GLU A 117 -15.55 11.39 -11.05
N ASP A 118 -15.40 10.17 -10.51
CA ASP A 118 -16.30 9.62 -9.51
C ASP A 118 -16.42 10.54 -8.28
N ALA A 119 -15.29 11.07 -7.81
CA ALA A 119 -15.26 11.98 -6.68
C ALA A 119 -15.91 13.35 -6.96
N ARG A 120 -15.95 13.81 -8.21
CA ARG A 120 -16.62 15.07 -8.58
C ARG A 120 -18.14 14.92 -8.69
N ASN A 121 -18.62 13.70 -8.87
CA ASN A 121 -20.03 13.39 -9.11
C ASN A 121 -20.83 13.04 -7.84
N VAL A 122 -20.24 13.24 -6.64
CA VAL A 122 -20.92 13.02 -5.34
C VAL A 122 -21.46 14.29 -4.69
#